data_AF-A0AAW2UMY2-F1
#
_entry.id   AF-A0AAW2UMY2-F1
#
_cell.length_a   1.000
_cell.length_b   1.000
_cell.length_c   1.000
_cell.angle_alpha   90.00
_cell.angle_beta   90.00
_cell.angle_gamma   90.00
#
_symmetry.space_group_name_H-M   'P 1'
#
loop_
_entity.id
_entity.type
_entity.pdbx_description
1 polymer ?
#
loop_
_entity_poly.entity_id
_entity_poly.type
_entity_poly.pdbx_seq_one_letter_code
_entity_poly.pdbx_strand_id
1 'polypeptide(L)'
;MEVDKQRNRLRSAEAMAEARAAAERGDLTHAASVLENCRKQLKETVSARAGDRLCIALEAELREMQERMANRHVYETSGRAYVLSGLSSHSWQRATARGDSTDSSSLVQSYQTPSMVDMVNLSQTMVLGRPSPRPTIRPTRSFPSRAQPR
;
A
#
# COMPACT_ATOMS: atom_id res chain seq x y z
N MET A 1 -15.25 -4.19 10.71
CA MET A 1 -14.72 -4.17 9.33
C MET A 1 -13.36 -3.47 9.25
N GLU A 2 -13.18 -2.26 9.79
CA GLU A 2 -11.89 -1.55 9.64
C GLU A 2 -10.66 -2.34 10.13
N VAL A 3 -10.76 -3.04 11.27
CA VAL A 3 -9.68 -3.91 11.76
C VAL A 3 -9.33 -5.04 10.77
N ASP A 4 -10.33 -5.59 10.09
CA ASP A 4 -10.14 -6.65 9.10
C ASP A 4 -9.42 -6.11 7.85
N LYS A 5 -9.78 -4.89 7.40
CA LYS A 5 -9.06 -4.19 6.32
C LYS A 5 -7.58 -3.96 6.65
N GLN A 6 -7.28 -3.48 7.85
CA GLN A 6 -5.89 -3.25 8.26
C GLN A 6 -5.11 -4.55 8.41
N ARG A 7 -5.74 -5.64 8.88
CA ARG A 7 -5.14 -6.98 8.90
C ARG A 7 -4.84 -7.49 7.49
N ASN A 8 -5.76 -7.31 6.56
CA ASN A 8 -5.58 -7.70 5.16
C ASN A 8 -4.40 -6.96 4.53
N ARG A 9 -4.32 -5.64 4.75
CA ARG A 9 -3.21 -4.83 4.28
C ARG A 9 -1.86 -5.30 4.81
N LEU A 10 -1.77 -5.57 6.11
CA LEU A 10 -0.53 -6.05 6.73
C LEU A 10 -0.10 -7.40 6.13
N ARG A 11 -1.03 -8.36 6.06
CA ARG A 11 -0.76 -9.69 5.49
C ARG A 11 -0.32 -9.62 4.03
N SER A 12 -0.96 -8.75 3.23
CA SER A 12 -0.55 -8.54 1.85
C SER A 12 0.86 -7.97 1.75
N ALA A 13 1.21 -6.98 2.58
CA ALA A 13 2.55 -6.39 2.60
C ALA A 13 3.63 -7.41 3.02
N GLU A 14 3.35 -8.24 4.02
CA GLU A 14 4.24 -9.33 4.46
C GLU A 14 4.45 -10.35 3.34
N ALA A 15 3.37 -10.80 2.68
CA ALA A 15 3.45 -11.73 1.56
C ALA A 15 4.22 -11.14 0.37
N MET A 16 4.05 -9.85 0.06
CA MET A 16 4.83 -9.16 -0.97
C MET A 16 6.34 -9.14 -0.63
N ALA A 17 6.68 -8.95 0.64
CA ALA A 17 8.07 -8.89 1.08
C ALA A 17 8.73 -10.27 1.02
N GLU A 18 8.00 -11.32 1.45
CA GLU A 18 8.43 -12.71 1.36
C GLU A 18 8.60 -13.15 -0.10
N ALA A 19 7.61 -12.87 -0.95
CA ALA A 19 7.66 -13.18 -2.38
C ALA A 19 8.85 -12.49 -3.05
N ARG A 20 9.10 -11.21 -2.73
CA ARG A 20 10.29 -10.51 -3.20
C ARG A 20 11.57 -11.21 -2.76
N ALA A 21 11.69 -11.57 -1.49
CA ALA A 21 12.88 -12.22 -0.97
C ALA A 21 13.14 -13.57 -1.66
N ALA A 22 12.09 -14.36 -1.92
CA ALA A 22 12.18 -15.61 -2.68
C ALA A 22 12.62 -15.37 -4.14
N ALA A 23 12.01 -14.39 -4.82
CA ALA A 23 12.34 -14.05 -6.20
C ALA A 23 13.77 -13.50 -6.37
N GLU A 24 14.29 -12.76 -5.39
CA GLU A 24 15.69 -12.31 -5.37
C GLU A 24 16.69 -13.46 -5.18
N ARG A 25 16.29 -14.56 -4.51
CA ARG A 25 17.07 -15.80 -4.42
C ARG A 25 16.95 -16.68 -5.67
N GLY A 26 16.13 -16.28 -6.65
CA GLY A 26 15.86 -17.05 -7.87
C GLY A 26 14.69 -18.03 -7.76
N ASP A 27 14.04 -18.12 -6.60
CA ASP A 27 12.90 -19.02 -6.38
C ASP A 27 11.57 -18.33 -6.73
N LEU A 28 11.33 -18.23 -8.04
CA LEU A 28 10.13 -17.57 -8.58
C LEU A 28 8.85 -18.39 -8.40
N THR A 29 8.97 -19.72 -8.36
CA THR A 29 7.82 -20.61 -8.16
C THR A 29 7.29 -20.48 -6.73
N HIS A 30 8.18 -20.45 -5.74
CA HIS A 30 7.79 -20.18 -4.37
C HIS A 30 7.22 -18.76 -4.23
N ALA A 31 7.88 -17.75 -4.80
CA ALA A 31 7.39 -16.37 -4.77
C ALA A 31 5.95 -16.24 -5.32
N ALA A 32 5.68 -16.85 -6.47
CA ALA A 32 4.35 -16.86 -7.06
C ALA A 32 3.33 -17.60 -6.19
N SER A 33 3.71 -18.71 -5.54
CA SER A 33 2.82 -19.46 -4.64
C SER A 33 2.44 -18.67 -3.39
N VAL A 34 3.38 -17.90 -2.82
CA VAL A 34 3.13 -17.03 -1.64
C VAL A 34 2.08 -15.98 -1.98
N LEU A 35 2.22 -15.31 -3.13
CA LEU A 35 1.26 -14.31 -3.60
C LEU A 35 -0.13 -14.90 -3.87
N GLU A 36 -0.19 -16.08 -4.49
CA GLU A 36 -1.47 -16.75 -4.77
C GLU A 36 -2.17 -17.23 -3.50
N ASN A 37 -1.42 -17.77 -2.54
CA ASN A 37 -1.97 -18.17 -1.24
C ASN A 37 -2.52 -16.97 -0.47
N CYS A 38 -1.79 -15.83 -0.49
CA CYS A 38 -2.27 -14.58 0.10
C CYS A 38 -3.56 -14.11 -0.57
N ARG A 39 -3.66 -14.17 -1.91
CA ARG A 39 -4.88 -13.85 -2.66
C ARG A 39 -6.08 -14.70 -2.26
N LYS A 40 -5.90 -16.02 -2.15
CA LYS A 40 -6.98 -16.94 -1.72
C LYS A 40 -7.48 -16.59 -0.32
N GLN A 41 -6.58 -16.39 0.63
CA GLN A 41 -6.94 -15.99 2.00
C GLN A 41 -7.63 -14.63 2.04
N LEU A 42 -7.15 -13.66 1.23
CA LEU A 42 -7.75 -12.33 1.16
C LEU A 42 -9.23 -12.40 0.74
N LYS A 43 -9.55 -13.21 -0.28
CA LYS A 43 -10.93 -13.41 -0.76
C LYS A 43 -11.88 -13.98 0.29
N GLU A 44 -11.35 -14.74 1.23
CA GLU A 44 -12.15 -15.36 2.30
C GLU A 44 -12.48 -14.38 3.43
N THR A 45 -11.80 -13.24 3.51
CA THR A 45 -11.99 -12.25 4.58
C THR A 45 -13.34 -11.54 4.48
N VAL A 46 -13.84 -11.07 5.62
CA VAL A 46 -15.16 -10.42 5.72
C VAL A 46 -15.20 -9.14 4.89
N SER A 47 -14.13 -8.34 4.91
CA SER A 47 -14.07 -7.08 4.13
C SER A 47 -14.00 -7.34 2.63
N ALA A 48 -13.31 -8.39 2.19
CA ALA A 48 -13.29 -8.76 0.78
C ALA A 48 -14.65 -9.25 0.29
N ARG A 49 -15.32 -10.13 1.07
CA ARG A 49 -16.68 -10.59 0.77
C ARG A 49 -17.71 -9.47 0.75
N ALA A 50 -17.48 -8.41 1.55
CA ALA A 50 -18.29 -7.20 1.55
C ALA A 50 -18.00 -6.25 0.36
N GLY A 51 -17.09 -6.61 -0.55
CA GLY A 51 -16.75 -5.79 -1.72
C GLY A 51 -15.93 -4.55 -1.38
N ASP A 52 -15.16 -4.57 -0.30
CA ASP A 52 -14.35 -3.42 0.08
C ASP A 52 -13.30 -3.07 -0.99
N ARG A 53 -13.20 -1.78 -1.32
CA ARG A 53 -12.32 -1.28 -2.39
C ARG A 53 -10.84 -1.56 -2.12
N LEU A 54 -10.39 -1.51 -0.86
CA LEU A 54 -9.00 -1.81 -0.53
C LEU A 54 -8.70 -3.29 -0.80
N CYS A 55 -9.61 -4.20 -0.41
CA CYS A 55 -9.43 -5.63 -0.68
C CYS A 55 -9.37 -5.93 -2.18
N ILE A 56 -10.22 -5.28 -2.99
CA ILE A 56 -10.21 -5.43 -4.46
C ILE A 56 -8.87 -4.94 -5.04
N ALA A 57 -8.38 -3.80 -4.57
CA ALA A 57 -7.10 -3.25 -5.03
C ALA A 57 -5.91 -4.12 -4.63
N LEU A 58 -5.89 -4.61 -3.39
CA LEU A 58 -4.87 -5.56 -2.91
C LEU A 58 -4.86 -6.84 -3.74
N GLU A 59 -6.03 -7.39 -4.07
CA GLU A 59 -6.12 -8.57 -4.91
C GLU A 59 -5.50 -8.34 -6.30
N ALA A 60 -5.82 -7.19 -6.92
CA ALA A 60 -5.29 -6.82 -8.23
C ALA A 60 -3.77 -6.62 -8.17
N GLU A 61 -3.24 -5.95 -7.15
CA GLU A 61 -1.80 -5.76 -6.98
C GLU A 61 -1.05 -7.09 -6.81
N LEU A 62 -1.55 -7.99 -5.96
CA LEU A 62 -0.93 -9.29 -5.75
C LEU A 62 -0.91 -10.13 -7.03
N ARG A 63 -1.97 -10.04 -7.84
CA ARG A 63 -2.04 -10.71 -9.14
C ARG A 63 -1.01 -10.15 -10.12
N GLU A 64 -0.93 -8.83 -10.20
CA GLU A 64 -0.02 -8.11 -11.10
C GLU A 64 1.45 -8.39 -10.76
N MET A 65 1.77 -8.55 -9.46
CA MET A 65 3.09 -9.01 -8.99
C MET A 65 3.36 -10.46 -9.38
N GLN A 66 2.38 -11.35 -9.21
CA GLN A 66 2.50 -12.76 -9.54
C GLN A 66 2.77 -12.96 -11.04
N GLU A 67 2.05 -12.26 -11.91
CA GLU A 67 2.24 -12.30 -13.36
C GLU A 67 3.65 -11.82 -13.74
N ARG A 68 4.18 -10.81 -13.04
CA ARG A 68 5.56 -10.33 -13.22
C ARG A 68 6.63 -11.23 -12.60
N MET A 69 6.24 -12.27 -11.86
CA MET A 69 7.14 -13.31 -11.34
C MET A 69 7.13 -14.58 -12.22
N ALA A 70 6.45 -14.57 -13.37
CA ALA A 70 6.30 -15.75 -14.23
C ALA A 70 7.65 -16.34 -14.71
N ASN A 71 8.65 -15.49 -14.96
CA ASN A 71 10.01 -15.91 -15.28
C ASN A 71 11.03 -14.86 -14.88
N ARG A 72 12.31 -15.25 -14.89
CA ARG A 72 13.41 -14.42 -14.40
C ARG A 72 13.56 -13.12 -15.17
N HIS A 73 13.45 -13.18 -16.49
CA HIS A 73 13.59 -12.01 -17.36
C HIS A 73 12.51 -10.95 -17.07
N VAL A 74 11.25 -11.36 -16.96
CA VAL A 74 10.14 -10.44 -16.65
C VAL A 74 10.30 -9.84 -15.25
N TYR A 75 10.70 -10.67 -14.28
CA TYR A 75 10.96 -10.21 -12.92
C TYR A 75 12.07 -9.17 -12.87
N GLU A 76 13.20 -9.41 -13.51
CA GLU A 76 14.32 -8.46 -13.52
C GLU A 76 13.99 -7.16 -14.27
N THR A 77 13.30 -7.26 -15.41
CA THR A 77 13.02 -6.12 -16.28
C THR A 77 11.95 -5.19 -15.72
N SER A 78 10.91 -5.75 -15.08
CA SER A 78 9.76 -4.97 -14.62
C SER A 78 9.24 -5.36 -13.24
N GLY A 79 9.25 -6.66 -12.90
CA GLY A 79 8.67 -7.16 -11.66
C GLY A 79 9.34 -6.63 -10.40
N ARG A 80 10.66 -6.56 -10.39
CA ARG A 80 11.45 -6.16 -9.23
C ARG A 80 11.20 -4.70 -8.84
N ALA A 81 11.11 -3.80 -9.82
CA ALA A 81 10.73 -2.40 -9.60
C ALA A 81 9.25 -2.28 -9.17
N TYR A 82 8.36 -3.04 -9.80
CA TYR A 82 6.94 -3.04 -9.47
C TYR A 82 6.66 -3.50 -8.03
N VAL A 83 7.26 -4.62 -7.60
CA VAL A 83 7.14 -5.16 -6.24
C VAL A 83 7.72 -4.20 -5.21
N LEU A 84 8.86 -3.57 -5.53
CA LEU A 84 9.45 -2.54 -4.66
C LEU A 84 8.52 -1.33 -4.48
N SER A 85 7.87 -0.88 -5.56
CA SER A 85 6.84 0.17 -5.49
C SER A 85 5.59 -0.29 -4.73
N GLY A 86 5.22 -1.56 -4.84
CA GLY A 86 4.23 -2.23 -3.99
C GLY A 86 4.52 -2.01 -2.51
N LEU A 87 5.67 -2.50 -2.08
CA LEU A 87 6.14 -2.49 -0.70
C LEU A 87 6.33 -1.07 -0.14
N SER A 88 6.83 -0.13 -0.93
CA SER A 88 7.01 1.25 -0.48
C SER A 88 5.68 1.95 -0.19
N SER A 89 4.64 1.72 -0.99
CA SER A 89 3.30 2.28 -0.72
C SER A 89 2.66 1.69 0.55
N HIS A 90 2.85 0.39 0.80
CA HIS A 90 2.29 -0.28 1.98
C HIS A 90 3.01 0.07 3.28
N SER A 91 4.35 0.14 3.26
CA SER A 91 5.16 0.42 4.46
C SER A 91 5.00 1.85 5.01
N TRP A 92 4.70 2.83 4.15
CA TRP A 92 4.57 4.23 4.56
C TRP A 92 3.13 4.73 4.66
N GLN A 93 2.15 3.89 4.34
CA GLN A 93 0.76 4.31 4.12
C GLN A 93 0.60 5.52 3.17
N ARG A 94 1.44 5.60 2.13
CA ARG A 94 1.46 6.74 1.19
C ARG A 94 1.26 6.27 -0.23
N ALA A 95 0.51 7.04 -1.02
CA ALA A 95 0.44 6.84 -2.46
C ALA A 95 1.78 7.19 -3.10
N THR A 96 2.32 6.30 -3.93
CA THR A 96 3.45 6.59 -4.82
C THR A 96 2.94 6.59 -6.26
N ALA A 97 3.43 7.53 -7.09
CA ALA A 97 3.08 7.56 -8.50
C ALA A 97 3.67 6.30 -9.16
N ARG A 98 2.81 5.35 -9.54
CA ARG A 98 3.21 4.18 -10.31
C ARG A 98 3.12 4.55 -11.78
N GLY A 99 4.21 4.33 -12.53
CA GLY A 99 4.23 4.54 -13.98
C GLY A 99 3.18 3.65 -14.63
N ASP A 100 2.17 4.28 -15.23
CA ASP A 100 0.89 3.67 -15.54
C ASP A 100 0.80 3.26 -17.03
N SER A 101 0.37 2.01 -17.27
CA SER A 101 -0.15 1.53 -18.56
C SER A 101 -1.51 0.83 -18.39
N THR A 102 -2.22 0.99 -17.28
CA THR A 102 -3.56 0.44 -17.09
C THR A 102 -4.50 1.48 -16.51
N ASP A 103 -5.69 1.58 -17.10
CA ASP A 103 -6.79 2.51 -16.83
C ASP A 103 -7.28 2.52 -15.36
N SER A 104 -6.41 2.95 -14.43
CA SER A 104 -6.42 2.54 -13.02
C SER A 104 -6.46 3.73 -12.07
N SER A 105 -7.21 4.77 -12.43
CA SER A 105 -7.58 5.84 -11.47
C SER A 105 -8.24 5.28 -10.19
N SER A 106 -8.80 4.07 -10.24
CA SER A 106 -9.40 3.36 -9.10
C SER A 106 -8.39 2.76 -8.11
N LEU A 107 -7.20 2.33 -8.57
CA LEU A 107 -6.16 1.73 -7.70
C LEU A 107 -5.38 2.80 -6.92
N VAL A 108 -5.27 4.01 -7.45
CA VAL A 108 -4.62 5.14 -6.76
C VAL A 108 -5.43 5.58 -5.52
N GLN A 109 -6.76 5.45 -5.58
CA GLN A 109 -7.67 5.87 -4.52
C GLN A 109 -7.77 4.88 -3.34
N SER A 110 -7.31 3.65 -3.53
CA SER A 110 -7.38 2.59 -2.50
C SER A 110 -6.47 2.86 -1.30
N TYR A 111 -5.50 3.75 -1.48
CA TYR A 111 -4.51 4.15 -0.47
C TYR A 111 -4.84 5.45 0.24
N GLN A 112 -5.92 6.11 -0.17
CA GLN A 112 -6.30 7.41 0.37
C GLN A 112 -6.97 7.20 1.74
N THR A 113 -6.31 7.66 2.80
CA THR A 113 -6.98 7.78 4.10
C THR A 113 -7.99 8.93 4.03
N PRO A 114 -9.04 8.96 4.87
CA PRO A 114 -9.98 10.08 4.90
C PRO A 114 -9.29 11.45 5.00
N SER A 115 -8.23 11.57 5.81
CA SER A 115 -7.44 12.80 5.91
C SER A 115 -6.71 13.17 4.62
N MET A 116 -6.25 12.19 3.83
CA MET A 116 -5.65 12.44 2.51
C MET A 116 -6.71 12.83 1.47
N VAL A 117 -7.94 12.31 1.58
CA VAL A 117 -9.09 12.76 0.79
C VAL A 117 -9.43 14.21 1.13
N ASP A 118 -9.52 14.51 2.42
CA ASP A 118 -9.84 15.85 2.91
C ASP A 118 -8.79 16.87 2.47
N MET A 119 -7.50 16.53 2.51
CA MET A 119 -6.43 17.43 2.06
C MET A 119 -6.44 17.69 0.55
N VAL A 120 -6.79 16.69 -0.27
CA VAL A 120 -6.93 16.86 -1.74
C VAL A 120 -8.19 17.64 -2.07
N ASN A 121 -9.30 17.36 -1.39
CA ASN A 121 -10.53 18.14 -1.52
C ASN A 121 -10.27 19.59 -1.09
N LEU A 122 -9.56 19.81 0.02
CA LEU A 122 -9.19 21.14 0.50
C LEU A 122 -8.31 21.86 -0.52
N SER A 123 -7.33 21.20 -1.14
CA SER A 123 -6.49 21.85 -2.15
C SER A 123 -7.22 22.16 -3.46
N GLN A 124 -8.17 21.30 -3.87
CA GLN A 124 -9.00 21.52 -5.05
C GLN A 124 -10.11 22.56 -4.84
N THR A 125 -10.61 22.69 -3.61
CA THR A 125 -11.64 23.67 -3.23
C THR A 125 -11.06 24.96 -2.64
N MET A 126 -9.75 25.00 -2.35
CA MET A 126 -9.03 26.23 -2.03
C MET A 126 -8.92 27.08 -3.29
N VAL A 127 -9.95 27.93 -3.47
CA VAL A 127 -9.87 29.10 -4.33
C VAL A 127 -8.64 29.92 -3.91
N LEU A 128 -7.74 30.18 -4.87
CA LEU A 128 -6.49 30.98 -4.78
C LEU A 128 -6.73 32.46 -4.41
N GLY A 129 -7.70 32.76 -3.54
CA GLY A 129 -8.22 34.11 -3.34
C GLY A 129 -8.80 34.36 -1.95
N ARG A 130 -8.11 33.94 -0.87
CA ARG A 130 -8.11 34.64 0.43
C ARG A 130 -7.20 33.93 1.44
N PRO A 131 -6.31 34.63 2.16
CA PRO A 131 -5.59 34.03 3.27
C PRO A 131 -6.59 33.79 4.41
N SER A 132 -7.02 32.54 4.58
CA SER A 132 -7.64 32.08 5.82
C SER A 132 -6.57 32.07 6.93
N PRO A 133 -6.90 32.49 8.17
CA PRO A 133 -5.94 32.50 9.27
C PRO A 133 -5.46 31.07 9.54
N ARG A 134 -4.14 30.90 9.51
CA ARG A 134 -3.46 29.63 9.74
C ARG A 134 -4.01 28.95 11.00
N PRO A 135 -4.39 27.67 10.95
CA PRO A 135 -4.65 26.91 12.17
C PRO A 135 -3.39 26.95 13.02
N THR A 136 -3.50 27.39 14.27
CA THR A 136 -2.40 27.30 15.25
C THR A 136 -1.98 25.84 15.36
N ILE A 137 -0.83 25.52 14.77
CA ILE A 137 -0.17 24.24 14.92
C ILE A 137 0.18 24.12 16.41
N ARG A 138 -0.60 23.31 17.12
CA ARG A 138 -0.30 22.98 18.52
C ARG A 138 1.02 22.21 18.53
N PRO A 139 2.06 22.68 19.22
CA PRO A 139 3.30 21.92 19.33
C PRO A 139 2.99 20.59 20.01
N THR A 140 3.45 19.49 19.39
CA THR A 140 3.43 18.16 19.99
C THR A 140 4.25 18.21 21.26
N ARG A 141 3.61 17.89 22.40
CA ARG A 141 4.28 17.73 23.70
C ARG A 141 5.41 16.71 23.52
N SER A 142 6.65 17.18 23.55
CA SER A 142 7.82 16.33 23.72
C SER A 142 7.78 15.74 25.13
N PHE A 143 8.00 14.43 25.22
CA PHE A 143 8.11 13.70 26.49
C PHE A 143 9.34 14.20 27.27
N PRO A 144 9.29 14.31 28.61
CA PRO A 144 10.45 14.71 29.38
C PRO A 144 11.53 13.63 29.32
N SER A 145 12.74 14.05 28.98
CA SER A 145 13.95 13.23 29.01
C SER A 145 14.22 12.74 30.44
N ARG A 146 14.33 11.41 30.56
CA ARG A 146 14.80 10.61 31.69
C ARG A 146 15.85 11.32 32.57
N ALA A 147 15.58 11.43 33.87
CA ALA A 147 16.53 11.90 34.87
C ALA A 147 17.72 10.91 34.99
N GLN A 148 18.95 11.45 35.05
CA GLN A 148 20.17 10.70 35.32
C GLN A 148 20.25 10.31 36.80
N PRO A 149 20.77 9.11 37.14
CA PRO A 149 20.98 8.70 38.52
C PRO A 149 22.24 9.34 39.10
N ARG A 150 22.21 9.65 40.40
CA ARG A 150 23.41 9.83 41.23
C ARG A 150 23.70 8.54 41.97
#